data_AF-A0A946FX16-F1
#
_entry.id   AF-A0A946FX16-F1
#
_cell.length_a   1.000
_cell.length_b   1.000
_cell.length_c   1.000
_cell.angle_alpha   90.00
_cell.angle_beta   90.00
_cell.angle_gamma   90.00
#
_symmetry.space_group_name_H-M   'P 1'
#
loop_
_entity.id
_entity.type
_entity.pdbx_description
1 polymer ?
#
loop_
_entity_poly.entity_id
_entity_poly.type
_entity_poly.pdbx_seq_one_letter_code
_entity_poly.pdbx_strand_id
1 'polypeptide(L)'
;VDTTTATGKLILNMMVSVAQFEREMMKERQVEGIKRAKAEGKYKGRVPTAMRQADKVKALVEAGVQRVQVQEQLGISKASFYRCLSG
;
A
#
# COMPACT_ATOMS: atom_id res chain seq x y z
N VAL A 1 -28.32 11.79 23.16
CA VAL A 1 -28.41 13.25 22.93
C VAL A 1 -29.60 13.48 22.01
N ASP A 2 -30.62 14.20 22.46
CA ASP A 2 -31.75 14.54 21.59
C ASP A 2 -31.35 15.67 20.65
N THR A 3 -31.01 15.32 19.42
CA THR A 3 -30.53 16.23 18.37
C THR A 3 -31.63 17.06 17.72
N THR A 4 -32.88 16.92 18.17
CA THR A 4 -33.98 17.78 17.70
C THR A 4 -34.05 19.10 18.46
N THR A 5 -33.54 19.13 19.70
CA THR A 5 -33.44 20.33 20.54
C THR A 5 -32.27 21.23 20.16
N ALA A 6 -32.36 22.53 20.42
CA ALA A 6 -31.27 23.49 20.18
C ALA A 6 -29.99 23.11 20.94
N THR A 7 -30.11 22.69 22.20
CA THR A 7 -28.98 22.24 23.03
C THR A 7 -28.35 20.96 22.48
N GLY A 8 -29.15 19.98 22.04
CA GLY A 8 -28.62 18.74 21.47
C GLY A 8 -27.90 18.95 20.14
N LYS A 9 -28.38 19.89 19.30
CA LYS A 9 -27.68 20.30 18.07
C LYS A 9 -26.35 20.98 18.38
N LEU A 10 -26.30 21.84 19.40
CA LEU A 10 -25.05 22.49 19.82
C LEU A 10 -24.01 21.45 20.28
N ILE A 11 -24.41 20.52 21.16
CA ILE A 11 -23.52 19.46 21.66
C ILE A 11 -23.03 18.59 20.51
N LEU A 12 -23.90 18.19 19.59
CA LEU A 12 -23.52 17.42 18.42
C LEU A 12 -22.49 18.16 17.56
N ASN A 13 -22.72 19.44 17.26
CA ASN A 13 -21.79 20.24 16.46
C ASN A 13 -20.44 20.39 17.14
N MET A 14 -20.40 20.62 18.45
CA MET A 14 -19.14 20.67 19.20
C MET A 14 -18.38 19.34 19.11
N MET A 15 -19.08 18.20 19.26
CA MET A 15 -18.45 16.88 19.14
C MET A 15 -17.90 16.63 17.73
N VAL A 16 -18.62 17.03 16.68
CA VAL A 16 -18.14 16.95 15.29
C VAL A 16 -16.89 17.80 15.09
N SER A 17 -16.89 19.05 15.59
CA SER A 17 -15.73 19.94 15.50
C SER A 17 -14.51 19.37 16.23
N VAL A 18 -14.70 18.80 17.42
CA VAL A 18 -13.61 18.14 18.17
C VAL A 18 -13.08 16.93 17.41
N ALA A 19 -13.95 16.08 16.87
CA ALA A 19 -13.54 14.92 16.09
C ALA A 19 -12.74 15.31 14.84
N GLN A 20 -13.13 16.41 14.18
CA GLN A 20 -12.38 16.94 13.05
C GLN A 20 -11.00 17.46 13.48
N PHE A 21 -10.96 18.25 14.56
CA PHE A 21 -9.71 18.76 15.13
C PHE A 21 -8.73 17.62 15.48
N GLU A 22 -9.19 16.59 16.18
CA GLU A 22 -8.36 15.43 16.53
C GLU A 22 -7.83 14.71 15.29
N ARG A 23 -8.66 14.57 14.25
CA ARG A 23 -8.25 13.96 12.98
C ARG A 23 -7.17 14.75 12.28
N GLU A 24 -7.26 16.07 12.28
CA GLU A 24 -6.25 16.96 11.70
C GLU A 24 -4.94 16.87 12.49
N MET A 25 -4.99 16.95 13.82
CA MET A 25 -3.82 16.78 14.69
C MET A 25 -3.13 15.42 14.51
N MET A 26 -3.89 14.33 14.35
CA MET A 26 -3.32 13.00 14.07
C MET A 26 -2.58 12.97 12.73
N LYS A 27 -3.11 13.61 11.69
CA LYS A 27 -2.46 13.68 10.38
C LYS A 27 -1.17 14.49 10.41
N GLU A 28 -1.15 15.60 11.13
CA GLU A 28 0.07 16.42 11.29
C GLU A 28 1.20 15.60 11.90
N ARG A 29 0.93 14.91 13.02
CA ARG A 29 1.89 14.01 13.67
C ARG A 29 2.31 12.85 12.75
N GLN A 30 1.39 12.30 11.97
CA GLN A 30 1.70 11.27 10.99
C GLN A 30 2.67 11.78 9.92
N VAL A 31 2.44 12.99 9.39
CA VAL A 31 3.32 13.60 8.38
C VAL A 31 4.73 13.81 8.94
N GLU A 32 4.87 14.29 10.17
CA GLU A 32 6.16 14.42 10.84
C GLU A 32 6.87 13.06 11.00
N GLY A 33 6.13 12.04 11.44
CA GLY A 33 6.64 10.67 11.55
C GLY A 33 7.11 10.10 10.21
N ILE A 34 6.32 10.30 9.14
CA ILE A 34 6.69 9.89 7.78
C ILE A 34 7.94 10.64 7.32
N LYS A 35 8.03 11.96 7.53
CA LYS A 35 9.22 12.76 7.16
C LYS A 35 10.47 12.22 7.83
N ARG A 36 10.41 11.94 9.14
CA ARG A 36 11.53 11.34 9.89
C ARG A 36 11.91 9.96 9.35
N ALA A 37 10.93 9.07 9.16
CA ALA A 37 11.18 7.73 8.64
C ALA A 37 11.72 7.73 7.19
N LYS A 38 11.34 8.72 6.37
CA LYS A 38 11.94 8.95 5.04
C LYS A 38 13.39 9.41 5.15
N ALA A 39 13.70 10.36 6.03
CA ALA A 39 15.08 10.82 6.26
C ALA A 39 15.99 9.68 6.76
N GLU A 40 15.44 8.77 7.57
CA GLU A 40 16.12 7.55 8.03
C GLU A 40 16.18 6.43 6.96
N GLY A 41 15.62 6.63 5.76
CA GLY A 41 15.66 5.64 4.68
C GLY A 41 14.82 4.37 4.92
N LYS A 42 13.85 4.40 5.83
CA LYS A 42 13.02 3.22 6.18
C LYS A 42 12.10 2.78 5.04
N TYR A 43 11.64 3.71 4.20
CA TYR A 43 10.75 3.40 3.08
C TYR A 43 11.52 2.82 1.90
N LYS A 44 11.49 1.48 1.76
CA LYS A 44 12.12 0.74 0.65
C LYS A 44 11.14 0.29 -0.44
N GLY A 45 9.92 0.83 -0.42
CA GLY A 45 8.84 0.44 -1.32
C GLY A 45 8.35 -0.99 -1.07
N ARG A 46 7.56 -1.51 -2.02
CA ARG A 46 7.07 -2.90 -1.96
C ARG A 46 8.22 -3.86 -2.27
N VAL A 47 8.37 -4.91 -1.47
CA VAL A 47 9.33 -5.98 -1.74
C VAL A 47 9.04 -6.60 -3.12
N PRO A 48 10.03 -6.66 -4.04
CA PRO A 48 9.81 -7.12 -5.41
C PRO A 48 9.80 -8.66 -5.48
N THR A 49 8.72 -9.27 -4.98
CA THR A 49 8.59 -10.73 -4.83
C THR A 49 8.76 -11.49 -6.14
N ALA A 50 8.11 -11.04 -7.22
CA ALA A 50 8.24 -11.68 -8.52
C ALA A 50 9.60 -11.43 -9.19
N MET A 51 10.15 -10.21 -9.07
CA MET A 51 11.44 -9.87 -9.69
C MET A 51 12.59 -10.67 -9.08
N ARG A 52 12.50 -11.06 -7.80
CA ARG A 52 13.45 -11.98 -7.17
C ARG A 52 13.51 -13.36 -7.83
N GLN A 53 12.51 -13.71 -8.63
CA GLN A 53 12.45 -14.97 -9.38
C GLN A 53 12.74 -14.76 -10.88
N ALA A 54 13.19 -13.57 -11.30
CA ALA A 54 13.40 -13.26 -12.71
C ALA A 54 14.38 -14.23 -13.39
N ASP A 55 15.45 -14.64 -12.71
CA ASP A 55 16.40 -15.61 -13.25
C ASP A 55 15.75 -16.99 -13.50
N LYS A 56 14.83 -17.42 -12.62
CA LYS A 56 14.06 -18.65 -12.81
C LYS A 56 13.10 -18.54 -13.98
N VAL A 57 12.46 -17.38 -14.14
CA VAL A 57 11.60 -17.10 -15.30
C VAL A 57 12.41 -17.18 -16.59
N LYS A 58 13.59 -16.53 -16.65
CA LYS A 58 14.48 -16.54 -17.81
C LYS A 58 14.95 -17.95 -18.15
N ALA A 59 15.43 -18.71 -17.16
CA ALA A 59 15.87 -20.09 -17.33
C ALA A 59 14.76 -21.03 -17.85
N LEU A 60 13.53 -20.92 -17.33
CA LEU A 60 12.40 -21.73 -17.80
C LEU A 60 11.96 -21.37 -19.23
N VAL A 61 12.03 -20.08 -19.58
CA VAL A 61 11.75 -19.63 -20.95
C VAL A 61 12.82 -20.12 -21.92
N GLU A 62 14.10 -20.06 -21.55
CA GLU A 62 15.21 -20.63 -22.34
C GLU A 62 15.08 -22.15 -22.50
N ALA A 63 14.56 -22.84 -21.49
CA ALA A 63 14.24 -24.27 -21.56
C ALA A 63 12.97 -24.58 -22.40
N GLY A 64 12.32 -23.57 -22.99
CA GLY A 64 11.16 -23.74 -23.85
C GLY A 64 9.83 -24.00 -23.12
N VAL A 65 9.77 -23.78 -21.80
CA VAL A 65 8.55 -23.99 -21.01
C VAL A 65 7.50 -22.93 -21.38
N GLN A 66 6.24 -23.36 -21.56
CA GLN A 66 5.19 -22.43 -21.92
C GLN A 66 4.91 -21.44 -20.80
N ARG A 67 4.62 -20.18 -21.17
CA ARG A 67 4.32 -19.07 -20.24
C ARG A 67 3.36 -19.49 -19.11
N VAL A 68 2.24 -20.12 -19.44
CA VAL A 68 1.21 -20.49 -18.46
C VAL A 68 1.77 -21.44 -17.40
N GLN A 69 2.58 -22.42 -17.81
CA GLN A 69 3.24 -23.35 -16.91
C GLN A 69 4.27 -22.63 -16.02
N VAL A 70 5.04 -21.68 -16.57
CA VAL A 70 5.97 -20.86 -15.77
C VAL A 70 5.22 -20.03 -14.72
N GLN A 71 4.08 -19.44 -15.10
CA GLN A 71 3.24 -18.66 -14.19
C GLN A 71 2.68 -19.51 -13.05
N GLU A 72 2.20 -20.72 -13.34
CA GLU A 72 1.67 -21.65 -12.35
C GLU A 72 2.78 -22.19 -11.43
N GLN A 73 3.92 -22.62 -12.00
CA GLN A 73 5.04 -23.16 -11.24
C GLN A 73 5.66 -22.14 -10.28
N LEU A 74 5.75 -20.87 -10.69
CA LEU A 74 6.36 -19.81 -9.91
C LEU A 74 5.33 -18.99 -9.11
N GLY A 75 4.03 -19.25 -9.31
CA GLY A 75 2.95 -18.50 -8.65
C GLY A 75 2.94 -17.01 -9.00
N ILE A 76 3.30 -16.65 -10.23
CA ILE A 76 3.41 -15.25 -10.68
C ILE A 76 2.32 -14.86 -11.68
N SER A 77 1.85 -13.61 -11.58
CA SER A 77 0.87 -13.06 -12.52
C SER A 77 1.45 -12.92 -13.93
N LYS A 78 0.58 -12.79 -14.94
CA LYS A 78 1.00 -12.51 -16.33
C LYS A 78 1.83 -11.23 -16.43
N ALA A 79 1.41 -10.18 -15.71
CA ALA A 79 2.14 -8.92 -15.68
C ALA A 79 3.50 -9.05 -15.00
N SER A 80 3.60 -9.89 -13.96
CA SER A 80 4.87 -10.19 -13.28
C SER A 80 5.81 -10.96 -14.20
N PHE A 81 5.31 -11.95 -14.95
CA PHE A 81 6.08 -12.71 -15.93
C PHE A 81 6.74 -11.79 -16.96
N TYR A 82 5.98 -10.92 -17.64
CA TYR A 82 6.55 -10.01 -18.63
C TYR A 82 7.52 -9.00 -18.02
N ARG A 83 7.25 -8.52 -16.80
CA ARG A 83 8.16 -7.61 -16.09
C ARG A 83 9.51 -8.26 -15.76
N CYS A 84 9.52 -9.57 -15.49
CA CYS A 84 10.76 -10.32 -15.26
C CYS A 84 11.58 -10.53 -16.56
N LEU A 85 10.93 -10.42 -17.72
CA LEU A 85 11.60 -10.54 -19.03
C LEU A 85 12.05 -9.18 -19.60
N SER A 86 11.33 -8.10 -19.27
CA SER A 86 11.65 -6.74 -19.71
C SER A 86 12.67 -6.01 -18.83
N GLY A 87 13.04 -6.60 -17.69
CA GLY A 87 14.03 -6.05 -16.74
C GLY A 87 15.26 -6.94 -16.63
#